data_AF-A0A7K6GJA3-F1
#
_entry.id   AF-A0A7K6GJA3-F1
#
_cell.length_a   1.000
_cell.length_b   1.000
_cell.length_c   1.000
_cell.angle_alpha   90.00
_cell.angle_beta   90.00
_cell.angle_gamma   90.00
#
_symmetry.space_group_name_H-M   'P 1'
#
loop_
_entity.id
_entity.type
_entity.pdbx_description
1 polymer ?
#
loop_
_entity_poly.entity_id
_entity_poly.type
_entity_poly.pdbx_seq_one_letter_code
_entity_poly.pdbx_strand_id
1 'polypeptide(L)'
;DGVAQGRKVKCSLCTKILEKIQALAGDDPDEAAVLAALRKGCRKLGRLMAKPCQQLVKKYRDQITEGLQNGDAPRNICTALRICRS
;
A
#
# COMPACT_ATOMS: atom_id res chain seq x y z
N ASP A 1 -17.69 0.67 -20.92
CA ASP A 1 -17.17 0.89 -19.55
C ASP A 1 -16.25 -0.23 -19.06
N GLY A 2 -14.96 -0.24 -19.42
CA GLY A 2 -13.99 -1.23 -18.89
C GLY A 2 -12.88 -0.63 -18.01
N VAL A 3 -12.67 0.69 -18.09
CA VAL A 3 -11.54 1.37 -17.44
C VAL A 3 -11.87 1.80 -16.01
N ALA A 4 -13.14 1.97 -15.67
CA ALA A 4 -13.58 2.40 -14.34
C ALA A 4 -13.49 1.28 -13.28
N GLN A 5 -13.78 0.01 -13.64
CA GLN A 5 -13.69 -1.09 -12.68
C GLN A 5 -12.24 -1.42 -12.31
N GLY A 6 -11.30 -1.37 -13.27
CA GLY A 6 -9.88 -1.63 -13.01
C GLY A 6 -9.23 -0.64 -12.04
N ARG A 7 -9.67 0.62 -12.01
CA ARG A 7 -9.10 1.64 -11.12
C ARG A 7 -9.66 1.55 -9.69
N LYS A 8 -10.95 1.21 -9.53
CA LYS A 8 -11.54 0.93 -8.22
C LYS A 8 -10.90 -0.30 -7.57
N VAL A 9 -10.65 -1.36 -8.35
CA VAL A 9 -9.94 -2.55 -7.87
C VAL A 9 -8.51 -2.20 -7.43
N LYS A 10 -7.77 -1.41 -8.21
CA LYS A 10 -6.41 -0.94 -7.84
C LYS A 10 -6.41 -0.08 -6.57
N CYS A 11 -7.40 0.80 -6.40
CA CYS A 11 -7.57 1.61 -5.20
C CYS A 11 -7.84 0.72 -3.97
N SER A 12 -8.82 -0.18 -4.04
CA SER A 12 -9.10 -1.13 -2.95
C SER A 12 -7.91 -2.02 -2.62
N LEU A 13 -7.14 -2.43 -3.62
CA LEU A 13 -5.92 -3.21 -3.41
C LEU A 13 -4.88 -2.37 -2.65
N CYS A 14 -4.64 -1.13 -3.09
CA CYS A 14 -3.69 -0.24 -2.44
C CYS A 14 -4.08 0.06 -0.99
N THR A 15 -5.35 0.38 -0.72
CA THR A 15 -5.80 0.67 0.65
C THR A 15 -5.66 -0.56 1.54
N LYS A 16 -6.08 -1.74 1.07
CA LYS A 16 -5.92 -2.99 1.83
C LYS A 16 -4.46 -3.35 2.08
N ILE A 17 -3.57 -3.12 1.11
CA ILE A 17 -2.12 -3.31 1.27
C ILE A 17 -1.63 -2.42 2.42
N LEU A 18 -1.92 -1.12 2.35
CA LEU A 18 -1.46 -0.14 3.31
C LEU A 18 -2.06 -0.33 4.71
N GLU A 19 -3.35 -0.64 4.83
CA GLU A 19 -3.98 -1.02 6.11
C GLU A 19 -3.25 -2.21 6.75
N LYS A 20 -2.90 -3.23 5.95
CA LYS A 20 -2.18 -4.40 6.46
C LYS A 20 -0.76 -4.06 6.87
N ILE A 21 -0.12 -3.12 6.18
CA ILE A 21 1.24 -2.67 6.47
C ILE A 21 1.23 -1.83 7.73
N GLN A 22 0.34 -0.84 7.84
CA GLN A 22 0.17 -0.02 9.04
C GLN A 22 -0.10 -0.90 10.26
N ALA A 23 -1.02 -1.87 10.16
CA ALA A 23 -1.27 -2.82 11.24
C ALA A 23 -0.09 -3.75 11.57
N LEU A 24 0.86 -3.94 10.66
CA LEU A 24 2.09 -4.72 10.89
C LEU A 24 3.26 -3.85 11.36
N ALA A 25 3.25 -2.57 11.02
CA ALA A 25 4.33 -1.63 11.25
C ALA A 25 4.16 -0.92 12.61
N GLY A 26 2.92 -0.69 13.05
CA GLY A 26 2.59 0.00 14.30
C GLY A 26 2.18 1.45 14.09
N ASP A 27 2.02 2.19 15.18
CA ASP A 27 1.63 3.61 15.19
C ASP A 27 2.71 4.51 14.58
N ASP A 28 3.99 4.19 14.86
CA ASP A 28 5.14 5.01 14.45
C ASP A 28 6.29 4.10 13.94
N PRO A 29 6.18 3.58 12.70
CA PRO A 29 7.15 2.64 12.18
C PRO A 29 8.38 3.33 11.58
N ASP A 30 9.57 2.91 12.01
CA ASP A 30 10.82 3.24 11.31
C ASP A 30 10.84 2.70 9.88
N GLU A 31 11.69 3.27 9.02
CA GLU A 31 11.82 2.84 7.61
C GLU A 31 12.03 1.31 7.48
N ALA A 32 12.86 0.73 8.35
CA ALA A 32 13.11 -0.71 8.37
C ALA A 32 11.86 -1.53 8.73
N ALA A 33 11.04 -1.03 9.67
CA ALA A 33 9.78 -1.64 10.08
C ALA A 33 8.75 -1.58 8.94
N VAL A 34 8.62 -0.41 8.29
CA VAL A 34 7.76 -0.25 7.12
C VAL A 34 8.16 -1.21 6.00
N LEU A 35 9.44 -1.36 5.71
CA LEU A 35 9.93 -2.32 4.70
C LEU A 35 9.61 -3.78 5.00
N ALA A 36 9.81 -4.17 6.25
CA ALA A 36 9.47 -5.51 6.70
C ALA A 36 7.96 -5.74 6.59
N ALA A 37 7.16 -4.75 6.99
CA ALA A 37 5.70 -4.77 6.92
C ALA A 37 5.20 -4.80 5.46
N LEU A 38 5.79 -4.01 4.56
CA LEU A 38 5.56 -4.01 3.11
C LEU A 38 5.77 -5.40 2.51
N ARG A 39 6.90 -6.05 2.82
CA ARG A 39 7.19 -7.41 2.36
C ARG A 39 6.24 -8.45 2.95
N LYS A 40 5.91 -8.36 4.24
CA LYS A 40 5.00 -9.29 4.93
C LYS A 40 3.55 -9.11 4.48
N GLY A 41 3.10 -7.87 4.30
CA GLY A 41 1.78 -7.48 3.82
C GLY A 41 1.49 -8.06 2.44
N CYS A 42 2.44 -7.94 1.50
CA CYS A 42 2.28 -8.55 0.18
C CYS A 42 2.16 -10.07 0.21
N ARG A 43 2.85 -10.76 1.13
CA ARG A 43 2.71 -12.23 1.28
C ARG A 43 1.35 -12.62 1.84
N LYS A 44 0.77 -11.80 2.74
CA LYS A 44 -0.56 -12.05 3.32
C LYS A 44 -1.71 -11.93 2.31
N LEU A 45 -1.49 -11.28 1.16
CA LEU A 45 -2.51 -11.16 0.11
C LEU A 45 -2.61 -12.39 -0.82
N GLY A 46 -1.77 -13.41 -0.58
CA GLY A 46 -1.77 -14.64 -1.37
C GLY A 46 -0.91 -14.58 -2.63
N ARG A 47 -0.67 -15.75 -3.23
CA ARG A 47 0.35 -15.95 -4.28
C ARG A 47 0.09 -15.13 -5.55
N LEU A 48 -1.17 -14.96 -5.95
CA LEU A 48 -1.55 -14.15 -7.11
C LEU A 48 -1.32 -12.66 -6.92
N MET A 49 -1.57 -12.14 -5.70
CA MET A 49 -1.48 -10.70 -5.42
C MET A 49 -0.11 -10.28 -4.88
N ALA A 50 0.73 -11.23 -4.45
CA ALA A 50 2.06 -10.94 -3.92
C ALA A 50 2.97 -10.25 -4.96
N LYS A 51 2.98 -10.71 -6.22
CA LYS A 51 3.77 -10.09 -7.30
C LYS A 51 3.36 -8.63 -7.59
N PRO A 52 2.09 -8.34 -7.92
CA PRO A 52 1.68 -6.95 -8.20
C PRO A 52 1.80 -6.05 -6.97
N CYS A 53 1.55 -6.58 -5.77
CA CYS A 53 1.80 -5.85 -4.52
C CYS A 53 3.28 -5.46 -4.39
N GLN A 54 4.19 -6.41 -4.55
CA GLN A 54 5.64 -6.15 -4.44
C GLN A 54 6.12 -5.13 -5.47
N GLN A 55 5.59 -5.14 -6.69
CA GLN A 55 5.94 -4.13 -7.69
C GLN A 55 5.45 -2.73 -7.29
N LEU A 56 4.21 -2.63 -6.80
CA LEU A 56 3.63 -1.37 -6.36
C LEU A 56 4.41 -0.80 -5.16
N VAL A 57 4.62 -1.65 -4.16
CA VAL A 57 5.43 -1.37 -2.97
C VAL A 57 6.86 -0.96 -3.35
N LYS A 58 7.52 -1.68 -4.26
CA LYS A 58 8.89 -1.37 -4.68
C LYS A 58 8.96 -0.04 -5.42
N LYS A 59 7.96 0.29 -6.23
CA LYS A 59 7.90 1.52 -7.02
C LYS A 59 7.58 2.75 -6.17
N TYR A 60 6.72 2.59 -5.17
CA TYR A 60 6.22 3.68 -4.34
C TYR A 60 6.69 3.59 -2.90
N ARG A 61 7.78 2.85 -2.65
CA ARG A 61 8.30 2.57 -1.31
C ARG A 61 8.49 3.85 -0.50
N ASP A 62 9.18 4.81 -1.08
CA ASP A 62 9.57 6.03 -0.37
C ASP A 62 8.34 6.86 0.01
N GLN A 63 7.42 7.04 -0.94
CA GLN A 63 6.15 7.74 -0.71
C GLN A 63 5.24 7.03 0.30
N ILE A 64 5.20 5.69 0.27
CA ILE A 64 4.43 4.89 1.23
C ILE A 64 5.06 5.00 2.62
N THR A 65 6.38 4.99 2.70
CA THR A 65 7.13 5.08 3.96
C THR A 65 6.91 6.45 4.59
N GLU A 66 7.09 7.52 3.81
CA GLU A 66 6.84 8.89 4.26
C GLU A 66 5.38 9.05 4.74
N GLY A 67 4.40 8.58 3.97
CA GLY A 67 3.00 8.65 4.38
C GLY A 67 2.71 7.87 5.67
N LEU A 68 3.27 6.66 5.82
CA LEU A 68 3.09 5.87 7.05
C LEU A 68 3.77 6.51 8.26
N GLN A 69 4.96 7.10 8.09
CA GLN A 69 5.67 7.82 9.14
C GLN A 69 4.97 9.13 9.53
N ASN A 70 4.28 9.76 8.58
CA ASN A 70 3.45 10.94 8.84
C ASN A 70 2.08 10.60 9.46
N GLY A 71 1.78 9.32 9.69
CA GLY A 71 0.47 8.88 10.18
C GLY A 71 -0.67 9.05 9.18
N ASP A 72 -0.37 9.12 7.87
CA ASP A 72 -1.39 9.28 6.84
C ASP A 72 -2.31 8.07 6.75
N ALA A 73 -3.60 8.35 6.50
CA ALA A 73 -4.56 7.30 6.24
C ALA A 73 -4.18 6.52 4.94
N PRO A 74 -4.36 5.19 4.92
CA PRO A 74 -4.11 4.34 3.74
C PRO A 74 -4.71 4.87 2.43
N ARG A 75 -5.93 5.44 2.49
CA ARG A 75 -6.59 6.04 1.33
C ARG A 75 -5.88 7.30 0.83
N ASN A 76 -5.35 8.13 1.72
CA ASN A 76 -4.65 9.36 1.38
C ASN A 76 -3.35 9.06 0.64
N ILE A 77 -2.56 8.12 1.17
CA ILE A 77 -1.34 7.64 0.51
C ILE A 77 -1.69 7.09 -0.88
N CYS A 78 -2.69 6.22 -1.01
CA CYS A 78 -3.11 5.70 -2.33
C CYS A 78 -3.63 6.77 -3.30
N THR A 79 -4.16 7.88 -2.78
CA THR A 79 -4.59 9.03 -3.58
C THR A 79 -3.39 9.88 -4.01
N ALA A 80 -2.41 10.07 -3.13
CA ALA A 80 -1.13 10.73 -3.44
C ALA A 80 -0.35 9.96 -4.52
N LEU A 81 -0.41 8.63 -4.51
CA LEU A 81 0.14 7.76 -5.56
C LEU A 81 -0.69 7.78 -6.86
N ARG A 82 -1.78 8.56 -6.92
CA ARG A 82 -2.76 8.64 -8.01
C ARG A 82 -3.41 7.30 -8.39
N ILE A 83 -3.35 6.32 -7.49
CA ILE A 83 -3.98 5.01 -7.65
C ILE A 83 -5.48 5.15 -7.42
N CYS A 84 -5.85 5.70 -6.27
CA CYS A 84 -7.21 6.14 -5.98
C CYS A 84 -7.48 7.48 -6.68
N ARG A 85 -8.71 7.67 -7.19
CA ARG A 85 -9.24 9.00 -7.45
C ARG A 85 -9.97 9.45 -6.19
N SER A 86 -9.77 10.71 -5.81
CA SER A 86 -10.42 11.38 -4.68
C SER A 86 -11.93 11.19 -4.72
#